data_AF-A0A7S4VES4-F1
#
_entry.id   AF-A0A7S4VES4-F1
#
_cell.length_a   1.000
_cell.length_b   1.000
_cell.length_c   1.000
_cell.angle_alpha   90.00
_cell.angle_beta   90.00
_cell.angle_gamma   90.00
#
_symmetry.space_group_name_H-M   'P 1'
#
loop_
_entity.id
_entity.type
_entity.pdbx_description
1 polymer ?
#
loop_
_entity_poly.entity_id
_entity_poly.type
_entity_poly.pdbx_seq_one_letter_code
_entity_poly.pdbx_strand_id
1 'polypeptide(L)'
;MPLYEEKLINPLAVRFSQDRIWQDFQDGTRIEDSLAQIRTVPLTGAPYDLVLRPPFPPVEIIRLRQERREADGERSRDEKGRRLFGEESWFTFDNRRLYCLQRSALHLWPMVVAVVVKVLYDFPEVRCARHKFRTTSDGCTVKISLPDGQTGSLWNWQEAARGMPNTKGAADSILDATKRDAVKSRKEMLVDPPPVALLSPGTREATVAERFNLGASRGTDKIEGKVAGQQLLSLLQGGGTVSNGDGPGGPAVGFAALFAPPPQAEPGPGHDGSQCDGSGKSRSKGRGAKGLPRGGAGARDGACAGGAGAGAGAG
;
A
#
# COMPACT_ATOMS: atom_id res chain seq x y z
N MET A 1 10.96 -19.53 17.44
CA MET A 1 11.05 -19.67 15.96
C MET A 1 10.94 -18.30 15.34
N PRO A 2 11.66 -18.01 14.24
CA PRO A 2 11.47 -16.75 13.51
C PRO A 2 10.01 -16.64 13.05
N LEU A 3 9.41 -15.45 13.13
CA LEU A 3 8.02 -15.20 12.72
C LEU A 3 7.82 -15.19 11.19
N TYR A 4 8.92 -15.27 10.44
CA TYR A 4 8.96 -15.18 9.00
C TYR A 4 10.08 -16.01 8.39
N GLU A 5 9.96 -16.25 7.08
CA GLU A 5 11.00 -16.79 6.21
C GLU A 5 11.28 -15.79 5.09
N GLU A 6 12.54 -15.68 4.64
CA GLU A 6 12.88 -14.87 3.48
C GLU A 6 12.68 -15.70 2.21
N LYS A 7 11.93 -15.18 1.24
CA LYS A 7 11.61 -15.86 -0.03
C LYS A 7 11.74 -14.87 -1.19
N LEU A 8 11.87 -15.40 -2.41
CA LEU A 8 11.75 -14.64 -3.65
C LEU A 8 10.32 -14.71 -4.18
N ILE A 9 9.83 -13.56 -4.64
CA ILE A 9 8.55 -13.43 -5.35
C ILE A 9 8.62 -12.31 -6.38
N ASN A 10 7.87 -12.44 -7.48
CA ASN A 10 7.65 -11.34 -8.39
C ASN A 10 6.81 -10.24 -7.70
N PRO A 11 7.28 -8.99 -7.63
CA PRO A 11 6.56 -7.90 -6.96
C PRO A 11 5.18 -7.59 -7.59
N LEU A 12 4.98 -7.90 -8.87
CA LEU A 12 3.69 -7.74 -9.55
C LEU A 12 2.64 -8.77 -9.09
N ALA A 13 3.07 -9.87 -8.45
CA ALA A 13 2.19 -10.89 -7.88
C ALA A 13 1.69 -10.54 -6.46
N VAL A 14 2.23 -9.47 -5.86
CA VAL A 14 1.87 -9.00 -4.52
C VAL A 14 0.87 -7.85 -4.63
N ARG A 15 -0.15 -7.88 -3.77
CA ARG A 15 -1.25 -6.91 -3.72
C ARG A 15 -1.07 -5.90 -2.59
N PHE A 16 -1.64 -4.72 -2.78
CA PHE A 16 -1.70 -3.66 -1.77
C PHE A 16 -2.71 -4.02 -0.68
N SER A 17 -2.39 -3.75 0.58
CA SER A 17 -3.32 -3.96 1.71
C SER A 17 -4.28 -2.79 1.93
N GLN A 18 -3.96 -1.60 1.44
CA GLN A 18 -4.74 -0.36 1.64
C GLN A 18 -4.89 0.38 0.31
N ASP A 19 -5.98 1.13 0.16
CA ASP A 19 -6.26 1.90 -1.06
C ASP A 19 -5.45 3.19 -1.20
N ARG A 20 -4.65 3.56 -0.20
CA ARG A 20 -3.97 4.85 -0.15
C ARG A 20 -2.54 4.73 0.35
N ILE A 21 -1.61 5.42 -0.31
CA ILE A 21 -0.24 5.66 0.16
C ILE A 21 0.09 7.15 0.15
N TRP A 22 1.04 7.53 1.00
CA TRP A 22 1.67 8.85 0.99
C TRP A 22 2.90 8.86 0.07
N GLN A 23 3.30 10.03 -0.42
CA GLN A 23 4.47 10.19 -1.30
C GLN A 23 5.82 10.00 -0.59
N ASP A 24 5.82 10.09 0.75
CA ASP A 24 7.02 10.03 1.56
C ASP A 24 6.99 8.81 2.50
N PHE A 25 8.16 8.28 2.81
CA PHE A 25 8.38 7.28 3.83
C PHE A 25 8.31 7.89 5.24
N GLN A 26 8.36 7.05 6.28
CA GLN A 26 8.29 7.52 7.68
C GLN A 26 9.51 8.34 8.10
N ASP A 27 10.64 8.12 7.46
CA ASP A 27 11.90 8.84 7.64
C ASP A 27 11.94 10.17 6.86
N GLY A 28 10.89 10.51 6.12
CA GLY A 28 10.81 11.71 5.28
C GLY A 28 11.42 11.54 3.88
N THR A 29 11.98 10.38 3.55
CA THR A 29 12.52 10.11 2.22
C THR A 29 11.38 10.01 1.20
N ARG A 30 11.49 10.66 0.04
CA ARG A 30 10.47 10.54 -1.01
C ARG A 30 10.50 9.16 -1.66
N ILE A 31 9.33 8.67 -2.06
CA ILE A 31 9.17 7.40 -2.76
C ILE A 31 9.96 7.37 -4.08
N GLU A 32 9.88 8.45 -4.85
CA GLU A 32 10.56 8.54 -6.15
C GLU A 32 12.09 8.55 -5.99
N ASP A 33 12.62 9.18 -4.93
CA ASP A 33 14.05 9.17 -4.62
C ASP A 33 14.53 7.76 -4.25
N SER A 34 13.69 7.00 -3.54
CA SER A 34 13.99 5.59 -3.20
C SER A 34 13.88 4.67 -4.40
N LEU A 35 12.93 4.93 -5.31
CA LEU A 35 12.76 4.20 -6.57
C LEU A 35 14.02 4.30 -7.43
N ALA A 36 14.61 5.49 -7.54
CA ALA A 36 15.84 5.72 -8.30
C ALA A 36 17.07 4.98 -7.73
N GLN A 37 17.03 4.63 -6.45
CA GLN A 37 18.12 3.91 -5.76
C GLN A 37 18.00 2.39 -5.84
N ILE A 38 16.90 1.84 -6.38
CA ILE A 38 16.73 0.39 -6.51
C ILE A 38 17.74 -0.15 -7.52
N ARG A 39 18.59 -1.07 -7.06
CA ARG A 39 19.58 -1.76 -7.89
C ARG A 39 19.05 -3.11 -8.36
N THR A 40 19.66 -3.66 -9.40
CA THR A 40 19.35 -5.01 -9.89
C THR A 40 20.58 -5.90 -9.78
N VAL A 41 20.34 -7.20 -9.58
CA VAL A 41 21.37 -8.23 -9.61
C VAL A 41 20.91 -9.37 -10.51
N PRO A 42 21.70 -9.78 -11.51
CA PRO A 42 21.38 -10.94 -12.34
C PRO A 42 21.25 -12.21 -11.51
N LEU A 43 20.26 -13.03 -11.84
CA LEU A 43 20.06 -14.32 -11.22
C LEU A 43 20.31 -15.43 -12.25
N THR A 44 21.30 -16.28 -11.98
CA THR A 44 21.53 -17.49 -12.79
C THR A 44 20.69 -18.63 -12.23
N GLY A 45 19.83 -19.25 -13.04
CA GLY A 45 19.23 -20.54 -12.70
C GLY A 45 17.69 -20.65 -12.71
N ALA A 46 16.95 -19.67 -13.22
CA ALA A 46 15.47 -19.65 -13.25
C ALA A 46 14.83 -19.71 -11.84
N PRO A 47 13.59 -19.21 -11.62
CA PRO A 47 12.61 -18.73 -12.59
C PRO A 47 12.64 -17.21 -12.86
N TYR A 48 13.64 -16.49 -12.34
CA TYR A 48 13.76 -15.03 -12.50
C TYR A 48 15.06 -14.67 -13.22
N ASP A 49 15.03 -13.58 -13.98
CA ASP A 49 16.19 -13.02 -14.69
C ASP A 49 17.01 -12.10 -13.76
N LEU A 50 16.32 -11.29 -12.96
CA LEU A 50 16.92 -10.31 -12.06
C LEU A 50 16.29 -10.35 -10.65
N VAL A 51 17.06 -9.95 -9.65
CA VAL A 51 16.58 -9.63 -8.30
C VAL A 51 16.70 -8.13 -8.05
N LEU A 52 15.62 -7.51 -7.60
CA LEU A 52 15.59 -6.13 -7.14
C LEU A 52 16.21 -6.03 -5.75
N ARG A 53 17.17 -5.11 -5.59
CA ARG A 53 17.79 -4.73 -4.32
C ARG A 53 17.41 -3.30 -3.97
N PRO A 54 16.31 -3.10 -3.23
CA PRO A 54 15.90 -1.76 -2.81
C PRO A 54 16.81 -1.18 -1.72
N PRO A 55 16.82 0.15 -1.53
CA PRO A 55 17.55 0.82 -0.45
C PRO A 55 16.85 0.70 0.92
N PHE A 56 15.73 -0.03 1.00
CA PHE A 56 14.92 -0.19 2.19
C PHE A 56 14.81 -1.67 2.59
N PRO A 57 14.46 -1.98 3.85
CA PRO A 57 14.32 -3.35 4.32
C PRO A 57 13.32 -4.18 3.50
N PRO A 58 13.47 -5.52 3.45
CA PRO A 58 12.56 -6.39 2.72
C PRO A 58 11.11 -6.16 3.12
N VAL A 59 10.20 -6.14 2.15
CA VAL A 59 8.77 -6.01 2.45
C VAL A 59 8.24 -7.27 3.12
N GLU A 60 7.36 -7.08 4.09
CA GLU A 60 6.65 -8.18 4.72
C GLU A 60 5.38 -8.46 3.95
N ILE A 61 5.15 -9.75 3.68
CA ILE A 61 3.96 -10.23 2.99
C ILE A 61 3.30 -11.35 3.77
N ILE A 62 1.99 -11.48 3.59
CA ILE A 62 1.19 -12.56 4.16
C ILE A 62 0.20 -13.08 3.12
N ARG A 63 -0.09 -14.38 3.17
CA ARG A 63 -1.16 -14.98 2.39
C ARG A 63 -2.49 -14.76 3.13
N LEU A 64 -3.44 -14.08 2.50
CA LEU A 64 -4.73 -13.80 3.12
C LEU A 64 -5.87 -13.88 2.10
N ARG A 65 -7.02 -14.34 2.56
CA ARG A 65 -8.31 -14.16 1.90
C ARG A 65 -9.03 -12.93 2.47
N GLN A 66 -8.98 -11.80 1.75
CA GLN A 66 -9.52 -10.54 2.26
C GLN A 66 -11.05 -10.48 2.15
N GLU A 67 -11.71 -9.89 3.14
CA GLU A 67 -13.12 -9.51 3.05
C GLU A 67 -13.29 -8.42 1.98
N ARG A 68 -14.17 -8.65 1.01
CA ARG A 68 -14.45 -7.71 -0.06
C ARG A 68 -15.16 -6.48 0.48
N ARG A 69 -14.84 -5.33 -0.11
CA ARG A 69 -15.44 -4.05 0.23
C ARG A 69 -15.96 -3.38 -1.02
N GLU A 70 -17.11 -2.75 -0.89
CA GLU A 70 -17.69 -1.92 -1.94
C GLU A 70 -16.91 -0.60 -2.05
N ALA A 71 -17.22 0.21 -3.06
CA ALA A 71 -16.53 1.48 -3.32
C ALA A 71 -16.67 2.52 -2.20
N ASP A 72 -17.72 2.41 -1.37
CA ASP A 72 -17.95 3.21 -0.17
C ASP A 72 -17.11 2.75 1.04
N GLY A 73 -16.41 1.61 0.92
CA GLY A 73 -15.63 1.00 1.98
C GLY A 73 -16.42 0.05 2.88
N GLU A 74 -17.73 -0.11 2.67
CA GLU A 74 -18.56 -1.05 3.42
C GLU A 74 -18.24 -2.49 3.06
N ARG A 75 -18.50 -3.39 4.01
CA ARG A 75 -18.23 -4.83 3.84
C ARG A 75 -19.25 -5.40 2.85
N SER A 76 -18.76 -5.95 1.74
CA SER A 76 -19.61 -6.57 0.74
C SER A 76 -20.29 -7.83 1.31
N ARG A 77 -21.59 -7.96 1.06
CA ARG A 77 -22.42 -9.08 1.54
C ARG A 77 -23.19 -9.68 0.38
N ASP A 78 -23.40 -11.00 0.42
CA ASP A 78 -24.25 -11.67 -0.55
C ASP A 78 -25.74 -11.40 -0.29
N GLU A 79 -26.61 -11.88 -1.18
CA GLU A 79 -28.09 -11.77 -1.06
C GLU A 79 -28.64 -12.33 0.26
N LYS A 80 -27.88 -13.22 0.93
CA LYS A 80 -28.24 -13.84 2.21
C LYS A 80 -27.61 -13.12 3.42
N GLY A 81 -26.93 -11.98 3.20
CA GLY A 81 -26.27 -11.20 4.24
C GLY A 81 -24.93 -11.78 4.74
N ARG A 82 -24.38 -12.81 4.09
CA ARG A 82 -23.09 -13.41 4.44
C ARG A 82 -21.95 -12.56 3.86
N ARG A 83 -20.84 -12.48 4.59
CA ARG A 83 -19.65 -11.73 4.17
C ARG A 83 -19.04 -12.33 2.91
N LEU A 84 -18.79 -11.50 1.91
CA LEU A 84 -18.08 -11.89 0.71
C LEU A 84 -16.58 -11.75 0.94
N PHE A 85 -15.84 -12.80 0.58
CA PHE A 85 -14.39 -12.82 0.64
C PHE A 85 -13.85 -12.92 -0.77
N GLY A 86 -12.84 -12.12 -1.07
CA GLY A 86 -12.09 -12.17 -2.32
C GLY A 86 -11.29 -13.46 -2.45
N GLU A 87 -10.50 -13.52 -3.51
CA GLU A 87 -9.52 -14.59 -3.70
C GLU A 87 -8.40 -14.50 -2.67
N GLU A 88 -7.84 -15.64 -2.31
CA GLU A 88 -6.65 -15.66 -1.49
C GLU A 88 -5.46 -15.14 -2.30
N SER A 89 -4.68 -14.22 -1.73
CA SER A 89 -3.56 -13.58 -2.44
C SER A 89 -2.45 -13.18 -1.47
N TRP A 90 -1.29 -12.87 -2.03
CA TRP A 90 -0.18 -12.28 -1.27
C TRP A 90 -0.43 -10.78 -1.09
N PHE A 91 -0.46 -10.33 0.15
CA PHE A 91 -0.63 -8.91 0.48
C PHE A 91 0.58 -8.38 1.23
N THR A 92 0.95 -7.13 0.97
CA THR A 92 2.03 -6.46 1.70
C THR A 92 1.55 -5.71 2.94
N PHE A 93 2.41 -5.60 3.95
CA PHE A 93 2.23 -4.66 5.07
C PHE A 93 2.79 -3.25 4.81
N ASP A 94 3.51 -3.05 3.70
CA ASP A 94 4.11 -1.77 3.31
C ASP A 94 3.83 -1.43 1.85
N ASN A 95 2.70 -0.76 1.63
CA ASN A 95 2.23 -0.40 0.30
C ASN A 95 3.17 0.60 -0.42
N ARG A 96 3.91 1.44 0.31
CA ARG A 96 4.85 2.40 -0.29
C ARG A 96 6.06 1.69 -0.89
N ARG A 97 6.62 0.73 -0.15
CA ARG A 97 7.71 -0.11 -0.66
C ARG A 97 7.27 -0.97 -1.82
N LEU A 98 6.09 -1.60 -1.74
CA LEU A 98 5.55 -2.38 -2.85
C LEU A 98 5.36 -1.53 -4.11
N TYR A 99 4.84 -0.31 -3.99
CA TYR A 99 4.73 0.61 -5.13
C TYR A 99 6.08 0.84 -5.82
N CYS A 100 7.14 1.12 -5.05
CA CYS A 100 8.50 1.27 -5.60
C CYS A 100 8.95 0.00 -6.35
N LEU A 101 8.72 -1.17 -5.76
CA LEU A 101 9.12 -2.45 -6.33
C LEU A 101 8.36 -2.76 -7.64
N GLN A 102 7.05 -2.50 -7.69
CA GLN A 102 6.25 -2.68 -8.90
C GLN A 102 6.66 -1.69 -10.00
N ARG A 103 6.93 -0.43 -9.65
CA ARG A 103 7.43 0.58 -10.59
C ARG A 103 8.77 0.20 -11.19
N SER A 104 9.71 -0.26 -10.35
CA SER A 104 11.02 -0.74 -10.78
C SER A 104 10.91 -1.98 -11.67
N ALA A 105 10.04 -2.92 -11.32
CA ALA A 105 9.76 -4.10 -12.14
C ALA A 105 9.25 -3.73 -13.55
N LEU A 106 8.35 -2.75 -13.64
CA LEU A 106 7.86 -2.27 -14.94
C LEU A 106 8.93 -1.50 -15.72
N HIS A 107 9.84 -0.77 -15.06
CA HIS A 107 10.95 -0.12 -15.76
C HIS A 107 11.89 -1.13 -16.42
N LEU A 108 11.97 -2.34 -15.88
CA LEU A 108 12.79 -3.45 -16.39
C LEU A 108 12.03 -4.36 -17.37
N TRP A 109 10.80 -4.00 -17.78
CA TRP A 109 10.00 -4.78 -18.71
C TRP A 109 10.71 -4.94 -20.07
N PRO A 110 10.83 -6.15 -20.66
CA PRO A 110 10.10 -7.37 -20.31
C PRO A 110 10.91 -8.42 -19.52
N MET A 111 11.82 -8.02 -18.63
CA MET A 111 12.55 -8.96 -17.77
C MET A 111 11.70 -9.48 -16.61
N VAL A 112 11.84 -10.78 -16.29
CA VAL A 112 11.17 -11.42 -15.16
C VAL A 112 11.97 -11.13 -13.89
N VAL A 113 11.45 -10.22 -13.06
CA VAL A 113 12.14 -9.80 -11.84
C VAL A 113 11.55 -10.46 -10.58
N ALA A 114 12.40 -10.65 -9.56
CA ALA A 114 11.99 -11.00 -8.21
C ALA A 114 12.49 -9.97 -7.19
N VAL A 115 11.93 -10.03 -5.99
CA VAL A 115 12.42 -9.30 -4.82
C VAL A 115 12.44 -10.24 -3.61
N VAL A 116 13.40 -10.04 -2.71
CA VAL A 116 13.42 -10.73 -1.41
C VAL A 116 12.33 -10.13 -0.52
N VAL A 117 11.47 -10.99 0.01
CA VAL A 117 10.37 -10.63 0.91
C VAL A 117 10.43 -11.46 2.20
N LYS A 118 9.89 -10.91 3.27
CA LYS A 118 9.65 -11.65 4.52
C LYS A 118 8.23 -12.20 4.51
N VAL A 119 8.09 -13.51 4.37
CA VAL A 119 6.80 -14.19 4.35
C VAL A 119 6.41 -14.53 5.79
N LEU A 120 5.37 -13.88 6.29
CA LEU A 120 4.86 -14.11 7.64
C LEU A 120 4.03 -15.41 7.67
N TYR A 121 4.19 -16.21 8.73
CA TYR A 121 3.40 -17.45 8.92
C TYR A 121 1.99 -17.19 9.42
N ASP A 122 1.86 -16.18 10.26
CA ASP A 122 0.61 -15.79 10.86
C ASP A 122 0.56 -14.27 10.99
N PHE A 123 -0.64 -13.76 11.27
CA PHE A 123 -0.79 -12.39 11.69
C PHE A 123 -0.01 -12.17 12.98
N PRO A 124 0.77 -11.09 13.08
CA PRO A 124 1.22 -10.65 14.39
C PRO A 124 -0.03 -10.45 15.26
N GLU A 125 -0.04 -11.02 16.47
CA GLU A 125 -1.21 -11.07 17.39
C GLU A 125 -1.78 -9.68 17.74
N VAL A 126 -1.06 -8.62 17.37
CA VAL A 126 -1.50 -7.24 17.47
C VAL A 126 -2.76 -7.06 16.62
N ARG A 127 -3.90 -6.94 17.30
CA ARG A 127 -5.26 -6.78 16.72
C ARG A 127 -5.32 -5.74 15.58
N CYS A 128 -4.44 -4.75 15.60
CA CYS A 128 -4.35 -3.69 14.60
C CYS A 128 -3.88 -4.16 13.21
N ALA A 129 -3.13 -5.26 13.11
CA ALA A 129 -2.60 -5.74 11.82
C ALA A 129 -3.72 -6.09 10.84
N ARG A 130 -4.78 -6.77 11.31
CA ARG A 130 -5.97 -7.08 10.49
C ARG A 130 -6.69 -5.84 9.98
N HIS A 131 -6.64 -4.72 10.71
CA HIS A 131 -7.27 -3.49 10.28
C HIS A 131 -6.54 -2.80 9.12
N LYS A 132 -5.30 -3.19 8.81
CA LYS A 132 -4.56 -2.68 7.65
C LYS A 132 -5.09 -3.23 6.32
N PHE A 133 -5.80 -4.36 6.30
CA PHE A 133 -6.29 -4.98 5.07
C PHE A 133 -7.68 -4.44 4.72
N ARG A 134 -7.70 -3.21 4.20
CA ARG A 134 -8.90 -2.48 3.80
C ARG A 134 -8.66 -1.89 2.41
N THR A 135 -8.87 -2.72 1.40
CA THR A 135 -8.88 -2.28 0.00
C THR A 135 -10.21 -2.58 -0.66
N THR A 136 -10.70 -1.63 -1.46
CA THR A 136 -11.90 -1.76 -2.31
C THR A 136 -11.58 -2.32 -3.69
N SER A 137 -10.31 -2.49 -4.04
CA SER A 137 -9.84 -2.95 -5.36
C SER A 137 -9.20 -4.34 -5.33
N ASP A 138 -9.52 -5.14 -4.30
CA ASP A 138 -8.86 -6.41 -3.99
C ASP A 138 -7.33 -6.30 -3.94
N GLY A 139 -6.79 -5.09 -3.70
CA GLY A 139 -5.38 -4.77 -3.62
C GLY A 139 -4.67 -4.61 -4.97
N CYS A 140 -5.41 -4.53 -6.07
CA CYS A 140 -4.84 -4.35 -7.41
C CYS A 140 -4.46 -2.89 -7.71
N THR A 141 -5.04 -1.93 -6.98
CA THR A 141 -4.79 -0.50 -7.19
C THR A 141 -4.44 0.22 -5.88
N VAL A 142 -3.73 1.34 -5.99
CA VAL A 142 -3.46 2.23 -4.85
C VAL A 142 -3.51 3.70 -5.27
N LYS A 143 -4.12 4.55 -4.45
CA LYS A 143 -4.17 6.01 -4.64
C LYS A 143 -2.96 6.64 -3.98
N ILE A 144 -2.22 7.46 -4.73
CA ILE A 144 -1.08 8.22 -4.20
C ILE A 144 -1.61 9.57 -3.72
N SER A 145 -1.62 9.81 -2.41
CA SER A 145 -2.11 11.08 -1.85
C SER A 145 -1.08 12.19 -1.96
N LEU A 146 -1.56 13.38 -2.29
CA LEU A 146 -0.77 14.60 -2.23
C LEU A 146 -0.74 15.15 -0.78
N PRO A 147 0.26 15.97 -0.41
CA PRO A 147 0.36 16.56 0.93
C PRO A 147 -0.85 17.39 1.36
N ASP A 148 -1.58 17.96 0.39
CA ASP A 148 -2.81 18.73 0.59
C ASP A 148 -4.04 17.87 0.90
N GLY A 149 -3.89 16.54 0.97
CA GLY A 149 -4.96 15.58 1.20
C GLY A 149 -5.78 15.25 -0.05
N GLN A 150 -5.53 15.92 -1.18
CA GLN A 150 -6.19 15.60 -2.44
C GLN A 150 -5.76 14.21 -2.92
N THR A 151 -6.70 13.54 -3.59
CA THR A 151 -6.42 12.24 -4.20
C THR A 151 -5.55 12.50 -5.42
N GLY A 152 -4.28 12.12 -5.35
CA GLY A 152 -3.39 12.16 -6.50
C GLY A 152 -3.65 10.99 -7.46
N SER A 153 -2.62 10.59 -8.20
CA SER A 153 -2.75 9.56 -9.24
C SER A 153 -3.14 8.20 -8.67
N LEU A 154 -4.00 7.49 -9.40
CA LEU A 154 -4.28 6.08 -9.19
C LEU A 154 -3.17 5.24 -9.85
N TRP A 155 -2.58 4.32 -9.09
CA TRP A 155 -1.62 3.35 -9.60
C TRP A 155 -2.27 1.99 -9.76
N ASN A 156 -2.15 1.43 -10.97
CA ASN A 156 -2.49 0.05 -11.30
C ASN A 156 -1.38 -0.48 -12.22
N TRP A 157 -0.59 -1.44 -11.74
CA TRP A 157 0.55 -1.94 -12.53
C TRP A 157 0.10 -2.63 -13.81
N GLN A 158 -1.09 -3.27 -13.83
CA GLN A 158 -1.60 -3.96 -15.01
C GLN A 158 -1.94 -2.97 -16.13
N GLU A 159 -2.54 -1.83 -15.75
CA GLU A 159 -2.81 -0.74 -16.69
C GLU A 159 -1.52 -0.11 -17.19
N ALA A 160 -0.55 0.11 -16.30
CA ALA A 160 0.76 0.62 -16.68
C ALA A 160 1.51 -0.34 -17.65
N ALA A 161 1.43 -1.65 -17.41
CA ALA A 161 2.05 -2.67 -18.27
C ALA A 161 1.48 -2.68 -19.70
N ARG A 162 0.20 -2.31 -19.89
CA ARG A 162 -0.41 -2.21 -21.24
C ARG A 162 0.24 -1.13 -22.12
N GLY A 163 0.85 -0.11 -21.49
CA GLY A 163 1.58 0.94 -22.20
C GLY A 163 3.03 0.59 -22.53
N MET A 164 3.54 -0.55 -22.04
CA MET A 164 4.94 -0.93 -22.25
C MET A 164 5.14 -1.56 -23.64
N PRO A 165 6.33 -1.38 -24.25
CA PRO A 165 6.64 -2.00 -25.54
C PRO A 165 6.54 -3.52 -25.43
N ASN A 166 5.66 -4.10 -26.23
CA ASN A 166 5.42 -5.54 -26.24
C ASN A 166 6.30 -6.21 -27.31
N THR A 167 7.50 -6.62 -26.91
CA THR A 167 8.28 -7.57 -27.71
C THR A 167 7.56 -8.91 -27.67
N LYS A 168 7.05 -9.37 -28.82
CA LYS A 168 6.23 -10.59 -28.94
C LYS A 168 6.85 -11.75 -28.14
N GLY A 169 6.09 -12.33 -27.20
CA GLY A 169 6.48 -13.46 -26.36
C GLY A 169 7.16 -13.11 -25.02
N ALA A 170 7.86 -11.98 -24.91
CA ALA A 170 8.53 -11.61 -23.66
C ALA A 170 7.53 -11.11 -22.60
N ALA A 171 6.51 -10.37 -23.02
CA ALA A 171 5.43 -9.92 -22.13
C ALA A 171 4.65 -11.10 -21.53
N ASP A 172 4.39 -12.14 -22.34
CA ASP A 172 3.67 -13.34 -21.89
C ASP A 172 4.47 -14.08 -20.81
N SER A 173 5.80 -14.16 -20.96
CA SER A 173 6.69 -14.76 -19.96
C SER A 173 6.57 -14.10 -18.58
N ILE A 174 6.53 -12.76 -18.50
CA ILE A 174 6.38 -12.05 -17.21
C ILE A 174 4.99 -12.23 -16.64
N LEU A 175 3.94 -12.14 -17.46
CA LEU A 175 2.57 -12.34 -17.00
C LEU A 175 2.39 -13.76 -16.46
N ASP A 176 2.99 -14.75 -17.11
CA ASP A 176 2.96 -16.14 -16.65
C ASP A 176 3.81 -16.35 -15.40
N ALA A 177 4.98 -15.71 -15.27
CA ALA A 177 5.74 -15.70 -14.03
C ALA A 177 4.95 -15.06 -12.88
N THR A 178 4.28 -13.95 -13.14
CA THR A 178 3.43 -13.24 -12.17
C THR A 178 2.27 -14.12 -11.72
N LYS A 179 1.55 -14.77 -12.67
CA LYS A 179 0.48 -15.72 -12.36
C LYS A 179 0.99 -16.91 -11.56
N ARG A 180 2.13 -17.50 -11.96
CA ARG A 180 2.77 -18.62 -11.25
C ARG A 180 3.04 -18.26 -9.79
N ASP A 181 3.53 -17.05 -9.51
CA ASP A 181 3.75 -16.61 -8.13
C ASP A 181 2.45 -16.28 -7.38
N ALA A 182 1.46 -15.70 -8.06
CA ALA A 182 0.18 -15.36 -7.46
C ALA A 182 -0.60 -16.59 -6.98
N VAL A 183 -0.50 -17.73 -7.70
CA VAL A 183 -1.19 -18.99 -7.32
C VAL A 183 -0.50 -19.78 -6.22
N LYS A 184 0.74 -19.46 -5.86
CA LYS A 184 1.43 -20.11 -4.74
C LYS A 184 0.70 -19.79 -3.44
N SER A 185 0.09 -20.79 -2.83
CA SER A 185 -0.70 -20.63 -1.60
C SER A 185 0.13 -20.74 -0.33
N ARG A 186 1.33 -21.33 -0.42
CA ARG A 186 2.20 -21.55 0.73
C ARG A 186 3.61 -21.02 0.48
N LYS A 187 4.30 -20.68 1.56
CA LYS A 187 5.67 -20.14 1.52
C LYS A 187 6.68 -21.13 0.93
N GLU A 188 6.47 -22.43 1.12
CA GLU A 188 7.39 -23.47 0.65
C GLU A 188 7.38 -23.59 -0.87
N MET A 189 6.34 -23.05 -1.52
CA MET A 189 6.25 -22.99 -2.98
C MET A 189 7.02 -21.77 -3.55
N LEU A 190 7.39 -20.81 -2.71
CA LEU A 190 8.23 -19.68 -3.10
C LEU A 190 9.70 -20.10 -3.09
N VAL A 191 10.48 -19.47 -3.96
CA VAL A 191 11.89 -19.83 -4.16
C VAL A 191 12.72 -19.25 -3.01
N ASP A 192 13.67 -20.02 -2.49
CA ASP A 192 14.61 -19.52 -1.48
C ASP A 192 15.58 -18.51 -2.12
N PRO A 193 15.87 -17.38 -1.44
CA PRO A 193 16.80 -16.40 -1.96
C PRO A 193 18.23 -16.98 -1.94
N PRO A 194 18.96 -16.96 -3.07
CA PRO A 194 20.37 -17.30 -3.03
C PRO A 194 21.15 -16.26 -2.20
N PRO A 195 22.37 -16.57 -1.74
CA PRO A 195 23.18 -15.63 -0.95
C PRO A 195 23.39 -14.27 -1.66
N VAL A 196 23.47 -14.29 -2.99
CA VAL A 196 23.58 -13.08 -3.82
C VAL A 196 22.27 -12.28 -3.91
N ALA A 197 21.14 -12.78 -3.44
CA ALA A 197 19.90 -12.01 -3.38
C ALA A 197 19.72 -11.32 -2.02
N LEU A 198 20.38 -11.82 -0.96
CA LEU A 198 20.20 -11.33 0.41
C LEU A 198 20.67 -9.88 0.55
N LEU A 199 19.87 -9.08 1.24
CA LEU A 199 20.21 -7.69 1.56
C LEU A 199 21.26 -7.64 2.67
N SER A 200 22.12 -6.61 2.62
CA SER A 200 23.16 -6.41 3.64
C SER A 200 22.52 -6.25 5.04
N PRO A 201 23.06 -6.91 6.09
CA PRO A 201 22.48 -6.93 7.44
C PRO A 201 22.20 -5.54 8.07
N GLY A 202 22.89 -4.49 7.64
CA GLY A 202 22.69 -3.11 8.13
C GLY A 202 21.40 -2.43 7.65
N THR A 203 20.70 -3.00 6.67
CA THR A 203 19.43 -2.46 6.13
C THR A 203 18.21 -2.95 6.91
N ARG A 204 18.41 -3.63 8.04
CA ARG A 204 17.33 -4.23 8.83
C ARG A 204 16.72 -3.18 9.76
N GLU A 205 15.68 -2.49 9.30
CA GLU A 205 14.73 -1.91 10.25
C GLU A 205 14.03 -3.02 11.03
N ALA A 206 13.56 -2.65 12.22
CA ALA A 206 12.60 -3.42 12.99
C ALA A 206 11.44 -3.88 12.08
N THR A 207 11.18 -5.18 12.07
CA THR A 207 10.01 -5.81 11.46
C THR A 207 8.72 -5.14 11.93
N VAL A 208 7.60 -5.29 11.23
CA VAL A 208 6.30 -4.81 11.75
C VAL A 208 6.02 -5.48 13.10
N ALA A 209 6.37 -6.75 13.27
CA ALA A 209 6.27 -7.42 14.57
C ALA A 209 7.08 -6.70 15.67
N GLU A 210 8.28 -6.22 15.36
CA GLU A 210 9.13 -5.46 16.29
C GLU A 210 8.61 -4.02 16.49
N ARG A 211 8.18 -3.32 15.43
CA ARG A 211 7.62 -1.96 15.49
C ARG A 211 6.31 -1.88 16.27
N PHE A 212 5.51 -2.93 16.25
CA PHE A 212 4.26 -3.01 17.01
C PHE A 212 4.45 -3.59 18.42
N ASN A 213 5.68 -3.60 18.97
CA ASN A 213 6.00 -3.93 20.36
C ASN A 213 5.58 -5.35 20.80
N LEU A 214 5.97 -6.39 20.06
CA LEU A 214 5.86 -7.77 20.56
C LEU A 214 7.06 -8.24 21.42
N GLY A 215 7.97 -7.35 21.84
CA GLY A 215 9.20 -7.74 22.58
C GLY A 215 9.62 -6.87 23.78
N ALA A 216 9.03 -5.68 24.00
CA ALA A 216 9.51 -4.73 25.02
C ALA A 216 8.61 -4.64 26.28
N SER A 217 8.05 -5.77 26.73
CA SER A 217 7.52 -5.91 28.10
C SER A 217 8.21 -7.03 28.88
N ARG A 218 9.44 -7.38 28.48
CA ARG A 218 10.40 -8.13 29.33
C ARG A 218 11.46 -7.20 29.93
N GLY A 219 11.09 -5.94 30.20
CA GLY A 219 11.80 -5.10 31.14
C GLY A 219 11.30 -5.42 32.54
N THR A 220 12.06 -6.20 33.29
CA THR A 220 11.90 -6.40 34.73
C THR A 220 12.27 -5.12 35.48
N ASP A 221 11.52 -4.03 35.31
CA ASP A 221 11.61 -2.87 36.20
C ASP A 221 10.27 -2.68 36.91
N LYS A 222 10.12 -3.43 38.00
CA LYS A 222 8.96 -3.48 38.89
C LYS A 222 8.78 -2.20 39.74
N ILE A 223 9.41 -1.08 39.40
CA ILE A 223 9.50 0.07 40.33
C ILE A 223 8.74 1.31 39.85
N GLU A 224 8.67 1.63 38.54
CA GLU A 224 8.10 2.91 38.11
C GLU A 224 6.59 2.90 37.82
N GLY A 225 5.97 1.74 37.60
CA GLY A 225 4.53 1.64 37.35
C GLY A 225 3.63 1.94 38.56
N LYS A 226 4.19 2.08 39.77
CA LYS A 226 3.40 2.40 40.97
C LYS A 226 3.15 3.90 41.15
N VAL A 227 3.99 4.77 40.58
CA VAL A 227 3.93 6.21 40.85
C VAL A 227 2.77 6.86 40.07
N ALA A 228 2.58 6.49 38.80
CA ALA A 228 1.48 7.01 37.99
C ALA A 228 0.09 6.54 38.48
N GLY A 229 0.00 5.32 39.01
CA GLY A 229 -1.24 4.79 39.60
C GLY A 229 -1.61 5.44 40.94
N GLN A 230 -0.62 5.80 41.77
CA GLN A 230 -0.87 6.46 43.07
C GLN A 230 -1.28 7.93 42.91
N GLN A 231 -0.79 8.64 41.89
CA GLN A 231 -1.23 10.02 41.62
C GLN A 231 -2.70 10.08 41.19
N LEU A 232 -3.17 9.10 40.41
CA LEU A 232 -4.58 9.03 39.99
C LEU A 232 -5.51 8.64 41.16
N LEU A 233 -5.06 7.73 42.05
CA LEU A 233 -5.82 7.38 43.25
C LEU A 233 -5.91 8.54 44.25
N SER A 234 -4.86 9.36 44.38
CA SER A 234 -4.85 10.53 45.27
C SER A 234 -5.81 11.63 44.79
N LEU A 235 -6.00 11.77 43.47
CA LEU A 235 -7.01 12.66 42.88
C LEU A 235 -8.45 12.16 43.11
N LEU A 236 -8.66 10.85 43.17
CA LEU A 236 -9.99 10.26 43.38
C LEU A 236 -10.39 10.17 44.87
N GLN A 237 -9.42 10.13 45.78
CA GLN A 237 -9.66 10.06 47.23
C GLN A 237 -9.72 11.44 47.92
N GLY A 238 -9.40 12.52 47.22
CA GLY A 238 -9.40 13.89 47.75
C GLY A 238 -10.75 14.64 47.67
N GLY A 239 -11.88 13.93 47.62
CA GLY A 239 -13.22 14.53 47.50
C GLY A 239 -13.99 14.52 48.82
N GLY A 240 -13.56 15.31 49.80
CA GLY A 240 -14.33 15.47 51.04
C GLY A 240 -13.67 16.41 52.04
N THR A 241 -14.00 17.70 52.00
CA THR A 241 -14.16 18.53 53.20
C THR A 241 -14.85 19.87 52.86
N VAL A 242 -16.09 19.95 53.34
CA VAL A 242 -16.74 21.05 54.07
C VAL A 242 -16.55 22.50 53.58
N SER A 243 -17.65 23.03 53.06
CA SER A 243 -18.03 24.45 52.97
C SER A 243 -17.99 25.20 54.32
N ASN A 244 -17.33 26.36 54.37
CA ASN A 244 -17.85 27.66 54.82
C ASN A 244 -16.69 28.60 55.22
N GLY A 245 -16.70 29.84 54.72
CA GLY A 245 -15.88 30.92 55.28
C GLY A 245 -15.48 31.99 54.27
N ASP A 246 -16.23 33.08 54.25
CA ASP A 246 -15.96 34.34 53.56
C ASP A 246 -14.56 34.92 53.84
N GLY A 247 -13.95 35.51 52.81
CA GLY A 247 -12.76 36.35 52.97
C GLY A 247 -12.27 36.92 51.63
N PRO A 248 -12.25 38.27 51.42
CA PRO A 248 -11.85 38.88 50.16
C PRO A 248 -10.37 39.24 50.13
N GLY A 249 -9.75 39.15 48.94
CA GLY A 249 -8.57 39.93 48.57
C GLY A 249 -7.28 39.14 48.40
N GLY A 250 -6.86 38.94 47.14
CA GLY A 250 -5.51 38.49 46.80
C GLY A 250 -5.37 38.17 45.31
N PRO A 251 -4.25 38.54 44.66
CA PRO A 251 -4.25 38.94 43.24
C PRO A 251 -4.29 37.78 42.26
N ALA A 252 -4.95 38.04 41.13
CA ALA A 252 -5.02 37.17 39.97
C ALA A 252 -3.63 36.90 39.38
N VAL A 253 -3.23 35.63 39.38
CA VAL A 253 -2.12 35.14 38.56
C VAL A 253 -2.75 34.52 37.30
N GLY A 254 -2.68 35.27 36.20
CA GLY A 254 -3.24 34.87 34.91
C GLY A 254 -2.46 33.71 34.30
N PHE A 255 -3.11 32.55 34.19
CA PHE A 255 -2.65 31.45 33.33
C PHE A 255 -3.28 31.64 31.93
N ALA A 256 -2.72 32.58 31.17
CA ALA A 256 -3.09 32.81 29.79
C ALA A 256 -1.84 33.14 28.96
N ALA A 257 -1.10 32.11 28.54
CA ALA A 257 -0.17 32.17 27.41
C ALA A 257 0.44 30.78 27.13
N LEU A 258 -0.20 29.97 26.28
CA LEU A 258 0.47 28.81 25.66
C LEU A 258 0.20 28.65 24.16
N PHE A 259 -0.40 29.65 23.52
CA PHE A 259 -0.56 29.68 22.06
C PHE A 259 -0.25 31.08 21.52
N ALA A 260 1.03 31.43 21.53
CA ALA A 260 1.54 32.51 20.70
C ALA A 260 2.08 31.90 19.40
N PRO A 261 1.60 32.33 18.21
CA PRO A 261 2.23 31.95 16.94
C PRO A 261 3.61 32.64 16.81
N PRO A 262 4.59 32.01 16.15
CA PRO A 262 5.90 32.62 15.92
C PRO A 262 5.79 33.86 15.02
N PRO A 263 6.67 34.86 15.20
CA PRO A 263 6.68 36.08 14.40
C PRO A 263 7.00 35.76 12.93
N GLN A 264 6.20 36.35 12.03
CA GLN A 264 6.44 36.31 10.60
C GLN A 264 7.72 37.10 10.26
N ALA A 265 8.59 36.48 9.48
CA ALA A 265 9.74 37.14 8.89
C ALA A 265 9.27 38.09 7.76
N GLU A 266 9.63 39.35 7.89
CA GLU A 266 9.50 40.39 6.87
C GLU A 266 10.24 40.02 5.57
N PRO A 267 9.62 40.17 4.38
CA PRO A 267 10.34 40.12 3.13
C PRO A 267 11.03 41.46 2.84
N GLY A 268 12.35 41.43 2.75
CA GLY A 268 13.16 42.57 2.32
C GLY A 268 12.92 42.95 0.83
N PRO A 269 13.26 44.20 0.45
CA PRO A 269 12.87 44.77 -0.84
C PRO A 269 13.85 44.43 -1.96
N GLY A 270 13.29 44.20 -3.15
CA GLY A 270 13.80 44.72 -4.42
C GLY A 270 15.02 44.04 -5.05
N HIS A 271 14.79 43.32 -6.14
CA HIS A 271 15.57 43.62 -7.34
C HIS A 271 14.74 43.46 -8.62
N ASP A 272 14.86 44.52 -9.41
CA ASP A 272 14.18 44.87 -10.64
C ASP A 272 14.80 44.17 -11.86
N GLY A 273 14.00 44.03 -12.92
CA GLY A 273 14.48 43.87 -14.29
C GLY A 273 14.54 42.44 -14.86
N SER A 274 13.54 42.08 -15.67
CA SER A 274 13.76 41.95 -17.12
C SER A 274 12.47 41.54 -17.84
N GLN A 275 12.05 42.42 -18.73
CA GLN A 275 11.06 42.19 -19.78
C GLN A 275 11.44 40.99 -20.65
N CYS A 276 10.45 40.18 -20.99
CA CYS A 276 10.39 39.52 -22.29
C CYS A 276 8.94 39.46 -22.76
N ASP A 277 8.64 40.36 -23.70
CA ASP A 277 7.45 40.35 -24.55
C ASP A 277 7.37 39.04 -25.35
N GLY A 278 6.16 38.50 -25.49
CA GLY A 278 5.95 37.22 -26.15
C GLY A 278 4.50 36.88 -26.43
N SER A 279 3.82 37.77 -27.14
CA SER A 279 2.50 37.62 -27.76
C SER A 279 2.25 36.25 -28.44
N GLY A 280 1.08 35.65 -28.16
CA GLY A 280 0.64 34.44 -28.88
C GLY A 280 -0.79 33.98 -28.55
N LYS A 281 -1.80 34.84 -28.81
CA LYS A 281 -3.21 34.45 -28.80
C LYS A 281 -3.53 33.63 -30.06
N SER A 282 -3.97 32.38 -29.91
CA SER A 282 -4.73 31.66 -30.95
C SER A 282 -5.99 31.05 -30.36
N ARG A 283 -7.09 31.79 -30.52
CA ARG A 283 -8.47 31.31 -30.38
C ARG A 283 -8.82 30.52 -31.64
N SER A 284 -9.07 29.23 -31.55
CA SER A 284 -9.83 28.50 -32.57
C SER A 284 -11.24 28.19 -32.06
N LYS A 285 -12.19 29.00 -32.52
CA LYS A 285 -13.62 28.69 -32.51
C LYS A 285 -13.89 27.64 -33.60
N GLY A 286 -14.36 26.46 -33.23
CA GLY A 286 -14.98 25.50 -34.14
C GLY A 286 -16.46 25.34 -33.79
N ARG A 287 -17.33 25.90 -34.63
CA ARG A 287 -18.79 25.73 -34.59
C ARG A 287 -19.20 24.61 -35.56
N GLY A 288 -20.23 23.86 -35.17
CA GLY A 288 -21.14 23.14 -36.07
C GLY A 288 -20.74 21.68 -36.34
N ALA A 289 -21.65 20.74 -36.54
CA ALA A 289 -23.11 20.79 -36.59
C ALA A 289 -23.66 19.33 -36.65
N LYS A 290 -24.92 19.16 -36.24
CA LYS A 290 -25.94 18.23 -36.79
C LYS A 290 -25.74 16.70 -36.66
N GLY A 291 -26.82 16.06 -36.18
CA GLY A 291 -27.38 14.88 -36.84
C GLY A 291 -27.55 13.64 -35.96
N LEU A 292 -28.71 13.48 -35.34
CA LEU A 292 -29.30 12.17 -35.03
C LEU A 292 -29.57 11.42 -36.36
N PRO A 293 -29.62 10.07 -36.34
CA PRO A 293 -30.96 9.47 -36.25
C PRO A 293 -31.07 8.28 -35.29
N ARG A 294 -32.26 8.18 -34.71
CA ARG A 294 -32.87 6.97 -34.14
C ARG A 294 -33.23 6.00 -35.26
N GLY A 295 -33.06 4.70 -35.00
CA GLY A 295 -33.61 3.59 -35.79
C GLY A 295 -32.71 2.36 -35.61
N GLY A 296 -33.19 1.14 -35.33
CA GLY A 296 -34.54 0.65 -35.20
C GLY A 296 -34.52 -0.73 -34.55
N ALA A 297 -35.71 -1.16 -34.13
CA ALA A 297 -35.98 -2.50 -33.63
C ALA A 297 -35.70 -3.56 -34.72
N GLY A 298 -35.22 -4.71 -34.28
CA GLY A 298 -35.05 -5.89 -35.12
C GLY A 298 -35.02 -7.14 -34.25
N ALA A 299 -36.20 -7.65 -33.93
CA ALA A 299 -36.40 -9.01 -33.47
C ALA A 299 -35.96 -10.00 -34.57
N ARG A 300 -35.35 -11.12 -34.19
CA ARG A 300 -35.48 -12.40 -34.92
C ARG A 300 -35.03 -13.57 -34.07
N ASP A 301 -36.00 -14.44 -33.88
CA ASP A 301 -35.90 -15.82 -33.39
C ASP A 301 -34.88 -16.63 -34.20
N GLY A 302 -34.24 -17.60 -33.53
CA GLY A 302 -33.33 -18.55 -34.16
C GLY A 302 -33.11 -19.77 -33.27
N ALA A 303 -34.06 -20.69 -33.33
CA ALA A 303 -33.94 -22.04 -32.79
C ALA A 303 -33.03 -22.92 -33.66
N CYS A 304 -32.08 -23.62 -33.05
CA CYS A 304 -31.47 -24.88 -33.53
C CYS A 304 -31.19 -25.70 -32.24
N ALA A 305 -31.89 -26.77 -31.89
CA ALA A 305 -32.08 -28.05 -32.57
C ALA A 305 -30.78 -28.83 -32.83
N GLY A 306 -30.63 -29.95 -32.11
CA GLY A 306 -30.08 -31.20 -32.64
C GLY A 306 -28.58 -31.45 -32.41
N GLY A 307 -28.26 -32.55 -31.74
CA GLY A 307 -26.90 -33.09 -31.73
C GLY A 307 -26.61 -34.16 -30.68
N ALA A 308 -27.46 -35.19 -30.58
CA ALA A 308 -27.07 -36.44 -29.93
C ALA A 308 -26.08 -37.19 -30.83
N GLY A 309 -24.92 -37.56 -30.28
CA GLY A 309 -23.92 -38.37 -30.96
C GLY A 309 -23.37 -39.42 -30.01
N ALA A 310 -24.00 -40.60 -30.02
CA ALA A 310 -23.45 -41.82 -29.47
C ALA A 310 -22.31 -42.32 -30.37
N GLY A 311 -21.23 -42.79 -29.77
CA GLY A 311 -20.11 -43.41 -30.45
C GLY A 311 -19.46 -44.45 -29.56
N ALA A 312 -20.03 -45.65 -29.57
CA ALA A 312 -19.37 -46.87 -29.13
C ALA A 312 -18.30 -47.26 -30.16
N GLY A 313 -17.13 -47.68 -29.70
CA GLY A 313 -16.07 -48.23 -30.53
C GLY A 313 -15.17 -49.11 -29.70
N ALA A 314 -15.45 -50.41 -29.76
CA ALA A 314 -14.60 -51.47 -29.23
C ALA A 314 -13.31 -51.61 -30.05
N GLY A 315 -12.24 -52.00 -29.36
CA GLY A 315 -10.96 -52.45 -29.89
C GLY A 315 -10.14 -53.00 -28.75
#